data_AF-A0A0A9WQG0-F1
#
_entry.id   AF-A0A0A9WQG0-F1
#
_cell.length_a   1.000
_cell.length_b   1.000
_cell.length_c   1.000
_cell.angle_alpha   90.00
_cell.angle_beta   90.00
_cell.angle_gamma   90.00
#
_symmetry.space_group_name_H-M   'P 1'
#
loop_
_entity.id
_entity.type
_entity.pdbx_description
1 polymer ?
#
loop_
_entity_poly.entity_id
_entity_poly.type
_entity_poly.pdbx_seq_one_letter_code
_entity_poly.pdbx_strand_id
1 'polypeptide(L)'
;TVVKIIPVEGDFCVNGADQKTYQEIIPELLISVDLCRLRFPENDQPYLLTSGFVPILKVSLVQGRYPPELLDLWRKFDESKGSDNDSPEIFKDEQLYIVIEQANGGTDLESYSFSTAKQVVSIFKQVAFSDEERCR
;
A
#
# COMPACT_ATOMS: atom_id res chain seq x y z
N THR A 1 -4.68 -1.48 -11.46
CA THR A 1 -3.82 -0.93 -10.40
C THR A 1 -4.50 -1.20 -9.07
N VAL A 2 -3.82 -0.99 -7.95
CA VAL A 2 -4.39 -1.07 -6.60
C VAL A 2 -4.36 0.33 -6.01
N VAL A 3 -5.44 0.73 -5.31
CA VAL A 3 -5.55 2.05 -4.70
C VAL A 3 -5.67 1.90 -3.19
N LYS A 4 -4.69 2.45 -2.46
CA LYS A 4 -4.73 2.56 -1.00
C LYS A 4 -5.19 3.98 -0.63
N ILE A 5 -6.26 4.08 0.14
CA ILE A 5 -6.84 5.35 0.60
C ILE A 5 -6.63 5.42 2.11
N ILE A 6 -5.94 6.44 2.58
CA ILE A 6 -5.52 6.58 3.99
C ILE A 6 -6.07 7.91 4.52
N PRO A 7 -7.00 7.92 5.49
CA PRO A 7 -7.45 9.15 6.12
C PRO A 7 -6.33 9.76 6.96
N VAL A 8 -6.14 11.07 6.85
CA VAL A 8 -5.09 11.83 7.55
C VAL A 8 -5.67 13.11 8.13
N GLU A 9 -5.03 13.62 9.19
CA GLU A 9 -5.35 14.93 9.80
C GLU A 9 -6.80 15.08 10.34
N GLY A 10 -7.57 13.99 10.45
CA GLY A 10 -8.87 14.04 11.09
C GLY A 10 -8.79 14.00 12.61
N ASP A 11 -9.85 14.48 13.25
CA ASP A 11 -9.96 14.70 14.69
C ASP A 11 -10.76 13.60 15.43
N PHE A 12 -10.96 12.46 14.77
CA PHE A 12 -11.72 11.34 15.31
C PHE A 12 -11.06 10.01 14.95
N CYS A 13 -11.26 9.01 15.81
CA CYS A 13 -10.70 7.67 15.61
C CYS A 13 -11.33 6.95 14.42
N VAL A 14 -10.50 6.23 13.68
CA VAL A 14 -10.90 5.33 12.58
C VAL A 14 -10.25 3.98 12.82
N ASN A 15 -11.03 2.90 12.78
CA ASN A 15 -10.58 1.53 13.05
C ASN A 15 -9.87 1.40 14.42
N GLY A 16 -10.38 2.12 15.42
CA GLY A 16 -9.84 2.11 16.79
C GLY A 16 -8.52 2.88 16.99
N ALA A 17 -8.05 3.65 16.00
CA ALA A 17 -6.84 4.46 16.12
C ALA A 17 -7.07 5.90 15.64
N ASP A 18 -6.25 6.83 16.14
CA ASP A 18 -6.23 8.20 15.62
C ASP A 18 -5.73 8.21 14.17
N GLN A 19 -6.24 9.17 13.38
CA GLN A 19 -5.77 9.33 12.02
C GLN A 19 -4.32 9.82 12.01
N LYS A 20 -3.54 9.35 11.04
CA LYS A 20 -2.14 9.77 10.92
C LYS A 20 -2.05 11.26 10.60
N THR A 21 -1.09 11.92 11.20
CA THR A 21 -0.64 13.26 10.82
C THR A 21 0.25 13.21 9.57
N TYR A 22 0.50 14.37 8.95
CA TYR A 22 1.45 14.50 7.85
C TYR A 22 2.84 14.00 8.23
N GLN A 23 3.29 14.32 9.43
CA GLN A 23 4.61 13.92 9.94
C GLN A 23 4.73 12.40 10.07
N GLU A 24 3.63 11.71 10.34
CA GLU A 24 3.59 10.25 10.48
C GLU A 24 3.45 9.53 9.13
N ILE A 25 2.76 10.12 8.15
CA ILE A 25 2.57 9.49 6.83
C ILE A 25 3.73 9.76 5.86
N ILE A 26 4.44 10.88 5.99
CA ILE A 26 5.57 11.24 5.11
C ILE A 26 6.65 10.15 5.07
N PRO A 27 7.12 9.57 6.21
CA PRO A 27 8.12 8.51 6.18
C PRO A 27 7.67 7.27 5.40
N GLU A 28 6.40 6.86 5.53
CA GLU A 28 5.84 5.72 4.77
C GLU A 28 5.87 5.99 3.26
N LEU A 29 5.51 7.20 2.84
CA LEU A 29 5.55 7.61 1.44
C LEU A 29 6.98 7.68 0.91
N LEU A 30 7.90 8.26 1.66
CA LEU A 30 9.30 8.41 1.26
C LEU A 30 9.96 7.04 1.06
N ILE A 31 9.84 6.15 2.05
CA ILE A 31 10.36 4.78 1.97
C ILE A 31 9.77 4.07 0.74
N SER A 32 8.46 4.15 0.54
CA SER A 32 7.82 3.46 -0.58
C SER A 32 8.27 3.98 -1.94
N VAL A 33 8.45 5.30 -2.08
CA VAL A 33 8.97 5.93 -3.31
C VAL A 33 10.42 5.54 -3.56
N ASP A 34 11.26 5.54 -2.53
CA ASP A 34 12.67 5.19 -2.67
C ASP A 34 12.86 3.70 -3.01
N LEU A 35 12.07 2.81 -2.41
CA LEU A 35 12.04 1.39 -2.78
C LEU A 35 11.59 1.18 -4.23
N CYS A 36 10.69 2.01 -4.77
CA CYS A 36 10.28 1.94 -6.17
C CYS A 36 11.42 2.32 -7.14
N ARG A 37 12.30 3.25 -6.73
CA ARG A 37 13.43 3.70 -7.55
C ARG A 37 14.51 2.63 -7.74
N LEU A 38 14.56 1.62 -6.87
CA LEU A 38 15.45 0.46 -7.02
C LEU A 38 15.19 -0.35 -8.30
N ARG A 39 14.06 -0.14 -8.99
CA ARG A 39 13.77 -0.76 -10.30
C ARG A 39 14.50 -0.11 -11.46
N PHE A 40 14.74 1.20 -11.39
CA PHE A 40 15.32 1.99 -12.48
C PHE A 40 16.23 3.08 -11.89
N PRO A 41 17.45 2.73 -11.45
CA PRO A 41 18.35 3.69 -10.84
C PRO A 41 18.75 4.77 -11.87
N GLU A 42 18.37 6.02 -11.61
CA GLU A 42 18.65 7.17 -12.48
C GLU A 42 20.10 7.68 -12.34
N ASN A 43 21.08 6.82 -12.66
CA ASN A 43 22.50 7.15 -12.96
C ASN A 43 23.59 6.68 -11.98
N ASP A 44 23.34 6.22 -10.76
CA ASP A 44 24.47 6.14 -9.81
C ASP A 44 24.92 4.79 -9.26
N GLN A 45 24.15 3.70 -9.17
CA GLN A 45 24.69 2.46 -8.55
C GLN A 45 24.13 1.15 -9.17
N PRO A 46 24.87 0.45 -10.05
CA PRO A 46 24.41 -0.78 -10.70
C PRO A 46 24.38 -2.01 -9.77
N TYR A 47 24.68 -1.85 -8.47
CA TYR A 47 24.84 -2.98 -7.55
C TYR A 47 23.58 -3.36 -6.76
N LEU A 48 22.54 -2.53 -6.76
CA LEU A 48 21.24 -2.77 -6.11
C LEU A 48 20.12 -2.45 -7.09
N LEU A 49 19.72 -3.47 -7.86
CA LEU A 49 18.60 -3.41 -8.80
C LEU A 49 17.61 -4.51 -8.41
N THR A 50 16.40 -4.13 -8.01
CA THR A 50 15.35 -5.11 -7.69
C THR A 50 13.97 -4.66 -8.17
N SER A 51 13.18 -5.62 -8.61
CA SER A 51 11.76 -5.49 -8.90
C SER A 51 10.87 -6.15 -7.84
N GLY A 52 11.41 -6.44 -6.66
CA GLY A 52 10.67 -7.04 -5.54
C GLY A 52 9.65 -6.11 -4.88
N PHE A 53 9.86 -4.79 -4.95
CA PHE A 53 8.93 -3.80 -4.37
C PHE A 53 7.87 -3.36 -5.36
N VAL A 54 6.63 -3.23 -4.90
CA VAL A 54 5.49 -2.83 -5.75
C VAL A 54 5.66 -1.37 -6.20
N PRO A 55 5.61 -1.06 -7.51
CA PRO A 55 5.71 0.30 -8.02
C PRO A 55 4.57 1.18 -7.52
N ILE A 56 4.91 2.37 -7.03
CA ILE A 56 4.01 3.51 -6.89
C ILE A 56 3.89 4.18 -8.25
N LEU A 57 2.66 4.34 -8.72
CA LEU A 57 2.32 5.01 -9.97
C LEU A 57 1.96 6.47 -9.72
N LYS A 58 1.23 6.73 -8.63
CA LYS A 58 0.79 8.08 -8.27
C LYS A 58 0.53 8.18 -6.76
N VAL A 59 0.85 9.34 -6.20
CA VAL A 59 0.41 9.74 -4.85
C VAL A 59 -0.38 11.03 -4.98
N SER A 60 -1.49 11.17 -4.26
CA SER A 60 -2.32 12.37 -4.29
C SER A 60 -2.90 12.65 -2.92
N LEU A 61 -2.91 13.93 -2.51
CA LEU A 61 -3.68 14.41 -1.37
C LEU A 61 -5.03 14.88 -1.90
N VAL A 62 -6.11 14.30 -1.39
CA VAL A 62 -7.48 14.63 -1.80
C VAL A 62 -8.31 15.01 -0.58
N GLN A 63 -9.39 15.75 -0.80
CA GLN A 63 -10.31 16.19 0.24
C GLN A 63 -11.75 15.87 -0.17
N GLY A 64 -12.57 15.38 0.76
CA GLY A 64 -13.99 15.12 0.50
C GLY A 64 -14.59 13.96 1.29
N ARG A 65 -15.85 13.65 1.00
CA ARG A 65 -16.45 12.38 1.44
C ARG A 65 -15.97 11.22 0.58
N TYR A 66 -16.14 10.02 1.09
CA TYR A 66 -16.01 8.82 0.28
C TYR A 66 -17.02 8.86 -0.89
N PRO A 67 -16.57 8.66 -2.14
CA PRO A 67 -17.45 8.58 -3.30
C PRO A 67 -18.51 7.47 -3.12
N PRO A 68 -19.78 7.70 -3.52
CA PRO A 68 -20.85 6.71 -3.42
C PRO A 68 -20.49 5.35 -4.03
N GLU A 69 -19.77 5.36 -5.15
CA GLU A 69 -19.35 4.14 -5.84
C GLU A 69 -18.36 3.31 -4.99
N LEU A 70 -17.48 3.97 -4.23
CA LEU A 70 -16.55 3.27 -3.33
C LEU A 70 -17.25 2.77 -2.07
N LEU A 71 -18.25 3.49 -1.57
CA LEU A 71 -19.10 3.02 -0.47
C LEU A 71 -19.84 1.73 -0.86
N ASP A 72 -20.43 1.70 -2.06
CA ASP A 72 -21.13 0.51 -2.55
C ASP A 72 -20.18 -0.68 -2.72
N LEU A 73 -18.93 -0.46 -3.16
CA LEU A 73 -17.91 -1.51 -3.23
C LEU A 73 -17.47 -1.99 -1.85
N TRP A 74 -17.34 -1.08 -0.88
CA TRP A 74 -17.01 -1.43 0.51
C TRP A 74 -18.13 -2.28 1.13
N ARG A 75 -19.40 -1.88 0.99
CA ARG A 75 -20.55 -2.66 1.51
C ARG A 75 -20.61 -4.07 0.90
N LYS A 76 -20.40 -4.20 -0.42
CA LYS A 76 -20.32 -5.52 -1.07
C LYS A 76 -19.18 -6.39 -0.54
N PHE A 77 -18.04 -5.77 -0.24
CA PHE A 77 -16.91 -6.49 0.34
C PHE A 77 -17.25 -6.96 1.76
N ASP A 78 -17.76 -6.05 2.61
CA ASP A 78 -18.17 -6.35 3.98
C ASP A 78 -19.24 -7.45 4.05
N GLU A 79 -20.27 -7.38 3.20
CA GLU A 79 -21.32 -8.42 3.11
C GLU A 79 -20.77 -9.80 2.70
N SER A 80 -19.72 -9.84 1.88
CA SER A 80 -19.20 -11.10 1.32
C SER A 80 -18.03 -11.71 2.10
N LYS A 81 -17.24 -10.88 2.79
CA LYS A 81 -16.01 -11.29 3.49
C LYS A 81 -15.99 -10.91 4.97
N GLY A 82 -16.85 -9.98 5.39
CA GLY A 82 -16.72 -9.25 6.63
C GLY A 82 -15.60 -8.20 6.54
N SER A 83 -15.77 -7.11 7.25
CA SER A 83 -14.73 -6.11 7.49
C SER A 83 -14.60 -5.85 8.98
N ASP A 84 -13.36 -5.85 9.45
CA ASP A 84 -13.02 -5.37 10.80
C ASP A 84 -12.92 -3.84 10.87
N ASN A 85 -13.10 -3.16 9.73
CA ASN A 85 -12.97 -1.71 9.62
C ASN A 85 -14.32 -1.01 9.84
N ASP A 86 -14.25 0.21 10.36
CA ASP A 86 -15.39 1.12 10.40
C ASP A 86 -15.85 1.47 8.98
N SER A 87 -17.16 1.68 8.81
CA SER A 87 -17.70 2.12 7.53
C SER A 87 -17.13 3.49 7.14
N PRO A 88 -16.63 3.66 5.90
CA PRO A 88 -16.11 4.94 5.43
C PRO A 88 -17.20 6.02 5.23
N GLU A 89 -18.47 5.72 5.50
CA GLU A 89 -19.55 6.73 5.52
C GLU A 89 -19.40 7.78 6.63
N ILE A 90 -18.59 7.50 7.64
CA ILE A 90 -18.35 8.41 8.78
C ILE A 90 -17.63 9.72 8.36
N PHE A 91 -16.94 9.72 7.23
CA PHE A 91 -16.14 10.86 6.78
C PHE A 91 -16.99 11.99 6.18
N LYS A 92 -16.58 13.24 6.46
CA LYS A 92 -17.23 14.47 5.98
C LYS A 92 -16.47 15.13 4.84
N ASP A 93 -17.03 16.20 4.29
CA ASP A 93 -16.48 16.90 3.12
C ASP A 93 -15.10 17.50 3.36
N GLU A 94 -14.76 17.77 4.62
CA GLU A 94 -13.48 18.37 5.00
C GLU A 94 -12.36 17.34 5.16
N GLN A 95 -12.67 16.03 5.20
CA GLN A 95 -11.70 14.97 5.46
C GLN A 95 -10.63 14.92 4.37
N LEU A 96 -9.37 14.80 4.81
CA LEU A 96 -8.21 14.64 3.94
C LEU A 96 -7.79 13.18 3.82
N TYR A 97 -7.32 12.79 2.64
CA TYR A 97 -6.77 11.46 2.41
C TYR A 97 -5.50 11.51 1.57
N ILE A 98 -4.57 10.63 1.90
CA ILE A 98 -3.51 10.23 0.99
C ILE A 98 -4.01 9.05 0.16
N VAL A 99 -4.02 9.22 -1.16
CA VAL A 99 -4.36 8.20 -2.14
C VAL A 99 -3.08 7.74 -2.83
N ILE A 100 -2.74 6.46 -2.67
CA ILE A 100 -1.57 5.84 -3.28
C ILE A 100 -2.06 4.85 -4.34
N GLU A 101 -1.77 5.14 -5.61
CA GLU A 101 -1.99 4.23 -6.72
C GLU A 101 -0.71 3.42 -6.97
N GLN A 102 -0.86 2.09 -6.97
CA GLN A 102 0.24 1.14 -7.11
C GLN A 102 -0.03 0.14 -8.22
N ALA A 103 1.03 -0.47 -8.77
CA ALA A 103 0.86 -1.61 -9.66
C ALA A 103 0.20 -2.77 -8.91
N ASN A 104 -0.58 -3.59 -9.62
CA ASN A 104 -1.18 -4.78 -9.00
C ASN A 104 -0.09 -5.85 -8.84
N GLY A 105 0.30 -6.12 -7.59
CA GLY A 105 1.30 -7.12 -7.22
C GLY A 105 0.79 -8.57 -7.25
N GLY A 106 -0.51 -8.78 -7.48
CA GLY A 106 -1.13 -10.09 -7.43
C GLY A 106 -1.72 -10.41 -6.06
N THR A 107 -1.74 -11.70 -5.73
CA THR A 107 -2.30 -12.22 -4.47
C THR A 107 -1.23 -12.26 -3.38
N ASP A 108 -1.61 -11.93 -2.15
CA ASP A 108 -0.74 -12.05 -0.99
C ASP A 108 -0.35 -13.51 -0.70
N LEU A 109 0.69 -13.69 0.11
CA LEU A 109 1.25 -15.01 0.39
C LEU A 109 0.34 -15.87 1.27
N GLU A 110 -0.46 -15.26 2.14
CA GLU A 110 -1.38 -15.97 3.04
C GLU A 110 -2.52 -16.64 2.26
N SER A 111 -2.97 -15.97 1.20
CA SER A 111 -4.00 -16.47 0.28
C SER A 111 -3.45 -17.32 -0.87
N TYR A 112 -2.12 -17.41 -1.04
CA TYR A 112 -1.50 -18.15 -2.14
C TYR A 112 -1.26 -19.63 -1.82
N SER A 113 -1.81 -20.51 -2.66
CA SER A 113 -1.59 -21.97 -2.54
C SER A 113 -0.42 -22.44 -3.42
N PHE A 114 0.65 -22.90 -2.78
CA PHE A 114 1.81 -23.47 -3.48
C PHE A 114 1.52 -24.84 -4.06
N SER A 115 1.98 -25.08 -5.29
CA SER A 115 1.90 -26.39 -5.95
C SER A 115 3.17 -27.22 -5.76
N THR A 116 4.32 -26.57 -5.50
CA THR A 116 5.61 -27.26 -5.30
C THR A 116 6.53 -26.54 -4.32
N ALA A 117 7.43 -27.29 -3.66
CA ALA A 117 8.48 -26.71 -2.82
C ALA A 117 9.44 -25.78 -3.58
N LYS A 118 9.58 -25.96 -4.91
CA LYS A 118 10.41 -25.07 -5.75
C LYS A 118 9.86 -23.65 -5.80
N GLN A 119 8.52 -23.48 -5.80
CA GLN A 119 7.90 -22.15 -5.75
C GLN A 119 8.19 -21.46 -4.42
N VAL A 120 8.13 -22.19 -3.30
CA VAL A 120 8.47 -21.65 -1.97
C VAL A 120 9.92 -21.17 -1.93
N VAL A 121 10.86 -22.00 -2.40
CA VAL A 121 12.29 -21.62 -2.48
C VAL A 121 12.50 -20.42 -3.40
N SER A 122 11.74 -20.31 -4.49
CA SER A 122 11.83 -19.18 -5.41
C SER A 122 11.34 -17.87 -4.77
N ILE A 123 10.21 -17.88 -4.06
CA ILE A 123 9.71 -16.68 -3.37
C ILE A 123 10.67 -16.28 -2.25
N PHE A 124 11.12 -17.24 -1.45
CA PHE A 124 12.10 -16.98 -0.38
C PHE A 124 13.35 -16.28 -0.92
N LYS A 125 13.91 -16.77 -2.04
CA LYS A 125 15.05 -16.13 -2.69
C LYS A 125 14.73 -14.71 -3.16
N GLN A 126 13.57 -14.49 -3.77
CA GLN A 126 13.18 -13.16 -4.27
C GLN A 126 13.07 -12.13 -3.13
N VAL A 127 12.47 -12.51 -2.00
CA VAL A 127 12.40 -11.65 -0.81
C VAL A 127 13.80 -11.37 -0.27
N ALA A 128 14.60 -12.42 -0.02
CA ALA A 128 15.95 -12.27 0.51
C ALA A 128 16.83 -11.36 -0.35
N PHE A 129 16.81 -11.53 -1.68
CA PHE A 129 17.60 -10.70 -2.59
C PHE A 129 17.03 -9.29 -2.82
N SER A 130 15.77 -9.03 -2.44
CA SER A 130 15.20 -7.68 -2.51
C SER A 130 15.55 -6.85 -1.28
N ASP A 131 15.72 -7.51 -0.13
CA ASP A 131 16.07 -6.89 1.15
C ASP A 131 17.58 -6.90 1.44
N GLU A 132 18.39 -7.57 0.61
CA GLU A 132 19.84 -7.66 0.82
C GLU A 132 20.53 -6.31 0.52
N GLU A 133 20.89 -5.57 1.57
CA GLU A 133 21.99 -4.61 1.46
C GLU A 133 23.27 -5.38 1.17
N ARG A 134 23.83 -5.21 -0.03
CA ARG A 134 25.24 -5.56 -0.25
C ARG A 134 26.10 -4.58 0.54
N CYS A 135 26.29 -4.83 1.84
CA CYS A 135 27.34 -4.18 2.61
C CYS A 135 28.69 -4.45 1.93
N ARG A 136 29.42 -3.38 1.63
CA ARG A 136 30.87 -3.45 1.37
C ARG A 136 31.61 -3.17 2.66
#